data_AF-A0A481S194-F1
#
_entry.id   AF-A0A481S194-F1
#
_cell.length_a   1.000
_cell.length_b   1.000
_cell.length_c   1.000
_cell.angle_alpha   90.00
_cell.angle_beta   90.00
_cell.angle_gamma   90.00
#
_symmetry.space_group_name_H-M   'P 1'
#
loop_
_entity.id
_entity.type
_entity.pdbx_description
1 polymer ?
#
loop_
_entity_poly.entity_id
_entity_poly.type
_entity_poly.pdbx_seq_one_letter_code
_entity_poly.pdbx_strand_id
1 'polypeptide(L)'
;MNHLVLPKKIAICWKLLTTMVLELLNSVTIHSFEQSAGNQQISNILVGSSETTRDPYVSNNIRRYSPWNYTLIALAHKNNSIRSLRLNKTIIRQYSTHKEPEDNIKNINFINTYTNFKEDRSQILKELKDKSGVYLLVNNINGHTYVGSSVHLAARMKNYLNTSFLKSKQNFNMPITKALLKYGQFNFSLFILEFVNIDMLTVRETFYITTVLPYYNILKQGYSSLGYKHTEETKKLLSELAKNRRHSEATKGLIARALTGENNSFYNKNHSIESKRRIVEANSAYPVYIYNSFKQLLVIFPSVLTIAKEINTNHSTIVSYIKEQTLFRGEWYFTNIPYNIEDSPKINNWYNNSETRVLIDDMLNNKHIKRAVFVYDENMNFLSKYDGVTDAKKALNISHSIIKKYAEINGTYKNYIFSFERLN
;
A
#
# COMPACT_ATOMS: atom_id res chain seq x y z
N MET A 1 47.51 -26.01 -46.94
CA MET A 1 48.47 -26.49 -45.93
C MET A 1 49.25 -25.28 -45.43
N ASN A 2 49.27 -25.08 -44.10
CA ASN A 2 50.25 -24.28 -43.33
C ASN A 2 50.21 -22.75 -43.56
N HIS A 3 50.36 -21.85 -42.59
CA HIS A 3 50.61 -21.86 -41.15
C HIS A 3 50.28 -20.41 -40.70
N LEU A 4 49.49 -20.21 -39.64
CA LEU A 4 49.41 -18.90 -38.96
C LEU A 4 49.72 -19.06 -37.48
N VAL A 5 51.01 -18.86 -37.22
CA VAL A 5 51.73 -18.34 -36.05
C VAL A 5 50.89 -17.91 -34.83
N LEU A 6 51.18 -18.55 -33.70
CA LEU A 6 50.94 -18.06 -32.33
C LEU A 6 52.06 -17.12 -31.88
N PRO A 7 51.77 -16.14 -31.01
CA PRO A 7 52.68 -15.78 -29.94
C PRO A 7 52.07 -15.94 -28.53
N LYS A 8 52.98 -16.27 -27.62
CA LYS A 8 52.84 -16.63 -26.20
C LYS A 8 52.44 -15.45 -25.29
N LYS A 9 51.73 -15.82 -24.22
CA LYS A 9 51.79 -15.32 -22.82
C LYS A 9 51.37 -13.87 -22.53
N ILE A 10 50.25 -13.72 -21.83
CA ILE A 10 50.13 -12.81 -20.69
C ILE A 10 49.42 -13.55 -19.55
N ALA A 11 50.18 -13.93 -18.53
CA ALA A 11 49.64 -14.42 -17.26
C ALA A 11 49.27 -13.21 -16.41
N ILE A 12 47.98 -12.96 -16.21
CA ILE A 12 47.50 -11.92 -15.29
C ILE A 12 47.43 -12.53 -13.89
N CYS A 13 48.22 -11.94 -13.00
CA CYS A 13 48.50 -12.38 -11.64
C CYS A 13 47.29 -12.10 -10.74
N TRP A 14 46.61 -13.16 -10.29
CA TRP A 14 45.45 -13.11 -9.39
C TRP A 14 45.71 -12.38 -8.06
N LYS A 15 46.98 -12.18 -7.70
CA LYS A 15 47.40 -11.50 -6.46
C LYS A 15 47.17 -9.99 -6.47
N LEU A 16 47.12 -9.36 -7.65
CA LEU A 16 46.85 -7.93 -7.84
C LEU A 16 45.35 -7.59 -7.82
N LEU A 17 44.50 -8.55 -8.19
CA LEU A 17 43.04 -8.37 -8.13
C LEU A 17 42.53 -8.47 -6.68
N THR A 18 43.18 -9.29 -5.84
CA THR A 18 42.83 -9.44 -4.42
C THR A 18 43.21 -8.22 -3.57
N THR A 19 44.25 -7.46 -3.93
CA THR A 19 44.67 -6.27 -3.18
C THR A 19 43.77 -5.07 -3.42
N MET A 20 43.24 -4.89 -4.65
CA MET A 20 42.28 -3.81 -4.92
C MET A 20 40.91 -4.01 -4.24
N VAL A 21 40.51 -5.25 -3.97
CA VAL A 21 39.23 -5.54 -3.29
C VAL A 21 39.35 -5.39 -1.77
N LEU A 22 40.55 -5.57 -1.19
CA LEU A 22 40.76 -5.38 0.25
C LEU A 22 40.94 -3.91 0.67
N GLU A 23 41.42 -3.03 -0.21
CA GLU A 23 41.62 -1.61 0.12
C GLU A 23 40.33 -0.77 0.07
N LEU A 24 39.24 -1.27 -0.51
CA LEU A 24 37.96 -0.55 -0.53
C LEU A 24 37.08 -0.79 0.72
N LEU A 25 37.49 -1.67 1.63
CA LEU A 25 36.65 -2.10 2.77
C LEU A 25 37.11 -1.59 4.14
N ASN A 26 38.24 -0.90 4.26
CA ASN A 26 38.73 -0.41 5.55
C ASN A 26 39.29 1.02 5.49
N SER A 27 38.45 2.01 5.79
CA SER A 27 38.89 3.32 6.32
C SER A 27 37.86 3.90 7.31
N VAL A 28 37.94 3.39 8.54
CA VAL A 28 37.85 4.05 9.86
C VAL A 28 37.15 5.42 9.98
N THR A 29 36.22 5.54 10.93
CA THR A 29 36.33 6.48 12.08
C THR A 29 35.32 6.12 13.17
N ILE A 30 35.83 5.72 14.34
CA ILE A 30 35.07 5.53 15.56
C ILE A 30 34.85 6.92 16.17
N HIS A 31 33.60 7.35 16.24
CA HIS A 31 33.17 8.38 17.19
C HIS A 31 31.99 7.85 18.01
N SER A 32 32.13 8.06 19.32
CA SER A 32 31.21 7.83 20.44
C SER A 32 29.72 7.73 20.09
N PHE A 33 29.16 6.59 20.50
CA PHE A 33 27.76 6.19 20.40
C PHE A 33 26.97 6.83 21.56
N GLU A 34 26.14 7.84 21.27
CA GLU A 34 24.99 8.20 22.11
C GLU A 34 23.70 7.90 21.35
N GLN A 35 22.73 7.38 22.10
CA GLN A 35 21.54 6.67 21.65
C GLN A 35 20.54 7.55 20.89
N SER A 36 20.02 7.06 19.76
CA SER A 36 18.60 7.25 19.41
C SER A 36 18.16 6.21 18.40
N ALA A 37 17.08 5.52 18.72
CA ALA A 37 16.49 4.44 17.95
C ALA A 37 15.98 4.95 16.59
N GLY A 38 16.54 4.41 15.52
CA GLY A 38 16.08 4.61 14.15
C GLY A 38 16.31 3.34 13.35
N ASN A 39 15.22 2.71 12.91
CA ASN A 39 15.19 1.53 12.06
C ASN A 39 16.10 1.72 10.82
N GLN A 40 17.19 0.97 10.74
CA GLN A 40 17.91 0.77 9.50
C GLN A 40 17.31 -0.43 8.75
N GLN A 41 16.74 -0.11 7.58
CA GLN A 41 16.35 -1.06 6.56
C GLN A 41 17.58 -1.81 6.04
N ILE A 42 17.53 -3.13 6.09
CA ILE A 42 18.42 -3.99 5.29
C ILE A 42 17.77 -4.15 3.91
N SER A 43 18.54 -3.81 2.88
CA SER A 43 18.18 -3.96 1.47
C SER A 43 18.19 -5.44 1.06
N ASN A 44 17.24 -5.79 0.18
CA ASN A 44 17.08 -7.05 -0.55
C ASN A 44 16.47 -8.24 0.21
N ILE A 45 15.20 -8.08 0.63
CA ILE A 45 14.20 -9.17 0.55
C ILE A 45 12.90 -8.54 0.05
N LEU A 46 12.35 -9.05 -1.04
CA LEU A 46 11.05 -8.64 -1.56
C LEU A 46 9.96 -9.27 -0.68
N VAL A 47 9.67 -8.64 0.46
CA VAL A 47 8.55 -9.05 1.33
C VAL A 47 7.28 -8.44 0.75
N GLY A 48 6.44 -9.30 0.15
CA GLY A 48 5.11 -8.93 -0.32
C GLY A 48 4.29 -8.28 0.80
N SER A 49 3.55 -7.23 0.44
CA SER A 49 2.59 -6.58 1.32
C SER A 49 1.61 -7.62 1.86
N SER A 50 1.48 -7.71 3.19
CA SER A 50 0.45 -8.48 3.87
C SER A 50 -0.92 -7.83 3.62
N GLU A 51 -1.48 -8.07 2.44
CA GLU A 51 -2.89 -7.82 2.17
C GLU A 51 -3.68 -8.95 2.82
N THR A 52 -4.55 -8.60 3.77
CA THR A 52 -5.55 -9.53 4.31
C THR A 52 -6.51 -9.91 3.20
N THR A 53 -6.28 -11.08 2.59
CA THR A 53 -7.25 -11.73 1.71
C THR A 53 -8.48 -12.13 2.53
N ARG A 54 -9.61 -11.46 2.27
CA ARG A 54 -10.94 -11.99 2.58
C ARG A 54 -11.19 -13.19 1.66
N ASP A 55 -11.82 -14.22 2.20
CA ASP A 55 -12.26 -15.43 1.49
C ASP A 55 -13.03 -15.13 0.18
N PRO A 56 -12.90 -15.98 -0.86
CA PRO A 56 -13.63 -15.83 -2.09
C PRO A 56 -15.10 -16.27 -1.89
N TYR A 57 -16.01 -15.31 -1.85
CA TYR A 57 -17.43 -15.60 -1.99
C TYR A 57 -17.73 -15.97 -3.45
N VAL A 58 -18.22 -17.19 -3.65
CA VAL A 58 -18.59 -17.84 -4.92
C VAL A 58 -19.50 -16.96 -5.78
N SER A 59 -19.05 -16.61 -6.99
CA SER A 59 -19.87 -15.91 -7.99
C SER A 59 -20.70 -16.91 -8.81
N ASN A 60 -22.00 -16.94 -8.58
CA ASN A 60 -22.93 -17.52 -9.55
C ASN A 60 -23.24 -16.50 -10.66
N ASN A 61 -23.06 -16.95 -11.89
CA ASN A 61 -23.37 -16.28 -13.15
C ASN A 61 -24.79 -15.70 -13.19
N ILE A 62 -24.92 -14.38 -13.41
CA ILE A 62 -26.10 -13.79 -14.06
C ILE A 62 -25.63 -12.69 -15.02
N ARG A 63 -25.72 -12.98 -16.33
CA ARG A 63 -25.63 -11.99 -17.41
C ARG A 63 -26.74 -10.95 -17.25
N ARG A 64 -26.42 -9.65 -17.34
CA ARG A 64 -27.39 -8.63 -17.76
C ARG A 64 -26.74 -7.66 -18.75
N TYR A 65 -27.14 -7.84 -20.00
CA TYR A 65 -27.00 -6.92 -21.12
C TYR A 65 -27.75 -5.60 -20.82
N SER A 66 -27.25 -4.47 -21.32
CA SER A 66 -28.03 -3.24 -21.49
C SER A 66 -27.75 -2.65 -22.89
N PRO A 67 -28.76 -2.47 -23.77
CA PRO A 67 -28.59 -2.08 -25.16
C PRO A 67 -28.97 -0.61 -25.40
N TRP A 68 -27.98 0.30 -25.45
CA TRP A 68 -28.21 1.69 -25.90
C TRP A 68 -27.00 2.28 -26.64
N ASN A 69 -26.52 1.59 -27.68
CA ASN A 69 -25.49 2.17 -28.56
C ASN A 69 -25.66 1.88 -30.06
N TYR A 70 -26.80 1.34 -30.50
CA TYR A 70 -27.02 1.00 -31.92
C TYR A 70 -27.93 1.97 -32.68
N THR A 71 -28.65 2.88 -32.01
CA THR A 71 -29.60 3.79 -32.68
C THR A 71 -28.96 5.04 -33.29
N LEU A 72 -27.78 5.48 -32.81
CA LEU A 72 -27.09 6.67 -33.36
C LEU A 72 -26.25 6.36 -34.61
N ILE A 73 -25.76 5.13 -34.77
CA ILE A 73 -24.92 4.76 -35.91
C ILE A 73 -25.76 4.38 -37.14
N ALA A 74 -27.00 3.91 -36.95
CA ALA A 74 -27.89 3.53 -38.05
C ALA A 74 -28.47 4.73 -38.84
N LEU A 75 -28.49 5.93 -38.27
CA LEU A 75 -29.03 7.13 -38.94
C LEU A 75 -27.99 7.92 -39.75
N ALA A 76 -26.69 7.64 -39.58
CA ALA A 76 -25.61 8.35 -40.26
C ALA A 76 -25.11 7.67 -41.55
N HIS A 77 -25.59 6.47 -41.88
CA HIS A 77 -25.09 5.66 -43.01
C HIS A 77 -25.95 5.69 -44.27
N LYS A 78 -26.84 6.68 -44.45
CA LYS A 78 -27.70 6.74 -45.66
C LYS A 78 -27.33 7.76 -46.72
N ASN A 79 -26.20 8.48 -46.65
CA ASN A 79 -25.75 9.25 -47.80
C ASN A 79 -24.21 9.38 -47.89
N ASN A 80 -23.69 8.90 -49.02
CA ASN A 80 -22.43 9.24 -49.70
C ASN A 80 -21.10 8.64 -49.19
N SER A 81 -20.85 7.39 -49.62
CA SER A 81 -19.92 7.07 -50.72
C SER A 81 -18.73 8.03 -50.99
N ILE A 82 -17.51 7.62 -50.59
CA ILE A 82 -16.29 7.44 -51.44
C ILE A 82 -14.95 7.74 -50.70
N ARG A 83 -14.10 6.71 -50.79
CA ARG A 83 -12.62 6.63 -50.81
C ARG A 83 -11.79 7.13 -49.63
N SER A 84 -11.20 6.11 -49.00
CA SER A 84 -9.87 6.12 -48.40
C SER A 84 -8.82 6.85 -49.26
N LEU A 85 -8.24 7.91 -48.71
CA LEU A 85 -6.92 8.40 -49.10
C LEU A 85 -6.07 8.52 -47.83
N ARG A 86 -5.08 7.62 -47.70
CA ARG A 86 -3.92 7.85 -46.85
C ARG A 86 -3.18 9.06 -47.43
N LEU A 87 -3.14 10.15 -46.67
CA LEU A 87 -2.24 11.27 -46.93
C LEU A 87 -1.48 11.58 -45.65
N ASN A 88 -0.19 11.30 -45.68
CA ASN A 88 0.80 11.75 -44.70
C ASN A 88 0.69 13.28 -44.58
N LYS A 89 0.22 13.79 -43.45
CA LYS A 89 0.21 15.23 -43.17
C LYS A 89 1.46 15.62 -42.39
N THR A 90 2.49 16.02 -43.12
CA THR A 90 3.50 16.96 -42.65
C THR A 90 2.79 18.22 -42.14
N ILE A 91 2.99 18.55 -40.86
CA ILE A 91 2.41 19.74 -40.23
C ILE A 91 3.20 20.96 -40.71
N ILE A 92 2.72 21.60 -41.78
CA ILE A 92 3.11 22.97 -42.11
C ILE A 92 2.13 23.88 -41.37
N ARG A 93 2.64 24.64 -40.38
CA ARG A 93 1.87 25.69 -39.71
C ARG A 93 1.65 26.83 -40.71
N GLN A 94 0.43 26.95 -41.23
CA GLN A 94 -0.01 28.20 -41.85
C GLN A 94 -0.59 29.09 -40.75
N TYR A 95 0.01 30.27 -40.57
CA TYR A 95 -0.52 31.29 -39.70
C TYR A 95 -1.70 31.98 -40.40
N SER A 96 -2.92 31.71 -39.93
CA SER A 96 -4.10 32.50 -40.30
C SER A 96 -4.04 33.83 -39.55
N THR A 97 -4.18 34.93 -40.27
CA THR A 97 -4.33 36.26 -39.69
C THR A 97 -5.59 36.30 -38.82
N HIS A 98 -5.45 36.75 -37.57
CA HIS A 98 -6.53 36.89 -36.59
C HIS A 98 -7.53 37.96 -37.07
N LYS A 99 -8.73 37.53 -37.49
CA LYS A 99 -9.95 38.28 -37.19
C LYS A 99 -10.50 37.73 -35.88
N GLU A 100 -10.81 38.59 -34.93
CA GLU A 100 -11.46 38.16 -33.68
C GLU A 100 -12.77 37.43 -34.03
N PRO A 101 -13.09 36.31 -33.34
CA PRO A 101 -14.35 35.62 -33.56
C PRO A 101 -15.48 36.50 -33.04
N GLU A 102 -16.16 37.20 -33.95
CA GLU A 102 -17.43 37.86 -33.64
C GLU A 102 -18.49 36.80 -33.33
N ASP A 103 -19.17 36.91 -32.18
CA ASP A 103 -20.24 35.99 -31.78
C ASP A 103 -21.39 36.02 -32.82
N ASN A 104 -21.89 34.84 -33.22
CA ASN A 104 -22.85 34.71 -34.32
C ASN A 104 -24.29 34.99 -33.86
N ILE A 105 -24.64 36.26 -33.66
CA ILE A 105 -25.96 36.67 -33.15
C ILE A 105 -26.95 37.04 -34.29
N LYS A 106 -26.47 37.18 -35.53
CA LYS A 106 -27.20 37.81 -36.66
C LYS A 106 -28.54 37.14 -37.07
N ASN A 107 -28.80 35.89 -36.67
CA ASN A 107 -30.00 35.12 -37.07
C ASN A 107 -30.81 34.56 -35.89
N ILE A 108 -30.74 35.19 -34.71
CA ILE A 108 -31.40 34.66 -33.50
C ILE A 108 -32.62 35.50 -33.15
N ASN A 109 -33.77 34.84 -32.99
CA ASN A 109 -34.99 35.47 -32.50
C ASN A 109 -34.98 35.53 -30.97
N PHE A 110 -35.37 36.68 -30.42
CA PHE A 110 -35.49 36.92 -28.99
C PHE A 110 -36.96 37.06 -28.59
N ILE A 111 -37.36 36.40 -27.50
CA ILE A 111 -38.72 36.51 -26.97
C ILE A 111 -38.88 37.79 -26.15
N ASN A 112 -37.91 38.05 -25.26
CA ASN A 112 -37.85 39.25 -24.44
C ASN A 112 -36.46 39.87 -24.57
N THR A 113 -36.41 41.20 -24.56
CA THR A 113 -35.17 41.98 -24.64
C THR A 113 -35.16 43.03 -23.53
N TYR A 114 -34.04 43.13 -22.83
CA TYR A 114 -33.78 44.13 -21.80
C TYR A 114 -32.42 44.76 -22.08
N THR A 115 -32.42 46.05 -22.42
CA THR A 115 -31.23 46.77 -22.91
C THR A 115 -30.26 47.12 -21.79
N ASN A 116 -30.76 47.32 -20.57
CA ASN A 116 -29.92 47.58 -19.40
C ASN A 116 -30.27 46.61 -18.28
N PHE A 117 -29.43 45.57 -18.14
CA PHE A 117 -29.67 44.48 -17.22
C PHE A 117 -29.85 44.93 -15.75
N LYS A 118 -29.20 46.03 -15.34
CA LYS A 118 -29.30 46.55 -13.96
C LYS A 118 -30.53 47.44 -13.75
N GLU A 119 -30.81 48.34 -14.68
CA GLU A 119 -31.92 49.28 -14.59
C GLU A 119 -33.27 48.57 -14.76
N ASP A 120 -33.34 47.61 -15.69
CA ASP A 120 -34.55 46.84 -16.02
C ASP A 120 -34.89 45.77 -14.96
N ARG A 121 -34.19 45.75 -13.81
CA ARG A 121 -34.31 44.72 -12.77
C ARG A 121 -35.77 44.45 -12.36
N SER A 122 -36.55 45.50 -12.09
CA SER A 122 -37.93 45.35 -11.63
C SER A 122 -38.80 44.66 -12.70
N GLN A 123 -38.63 45.05 -13.96
CA GLN A 123 -39.32 44.48 -15.10
C GLN A 123 -38.90 43.02 -15.33
N ILE A 124 -37.60 42.75 -15.37
CA ILE A 124 -37.03 41.40 -15.53
C ILE A 124 -37.60 40.45 -14.48
N LEU A 125 -37.59 40.84 -13.20
CA LEU A 125 -38.05 39.97 -12.11
C LEU A 125 -39.55 39.71 -12.16
N LYS A 126 -40.34 40.65 -12.68
CA LYS A 126 -41.80 40.50 -12.83
C LYS A 126 -42.13 39.60 -14.02
N GLU A 127 -41.53 39.83 -15.17
CA GLU A 127 -41.84 39.13 -16.42
C GLU A 127 -41.29 37.70 -16.47
N LEU A 128 -40.17 37.44 -15.78
CA LEU A 128 -39.52 36.12 -15.74
C LEU A 128 -39.89 35.30 -14.50
N LYS A 129 -40.85 35.77 -13.70
CA LYS A 129 -41.33 35.06 -12.52
C LYS A 129 -41.93 33.71 -12.93
N ASP A 130 -41.54 32.65 -12.23
CA ASP A 130 -42.01 31.28 -12.44
C ASP A 130 -41.78 30.71 -13.86
N LYS A 131 -40.84 31.30 -14.62
CA LYS A 131 -40.46 30.83 -15.95
C LYS A 131 -39.09 30.14 -15.94
N SER A 132 -39.01 29.04 -16.68
CA SER A 132 -37.77 28.34 -17.01
C SER A 132 -37.39 28.59 -18.47
N GLY A 133 -36.09 28.66 -18.77
CA GLY A 133 -35.65 28.90 -20.14
C GLY A 133 -34.16 29.13 -20.31
N VAL A 134 -33.80 29.52 -21.53
CA VAL A 134 -32.44 29.85 -21.96
C VAL A 134 -32.34 31.35 -22.22
N TYR A 135 -31.25 31.96 -21.75
CA TYR A 135 -30.98 33.39 -21.87
C TYR A 135 -29.58 33.65 -22.44
N LEU A 136 -29.41 34.84 -22.99
CA LEU A 136 -28.17 35.39 -23.51
C LEU A 136 -27.88 36.70 -22.76
N LEU A 137 -26.67 36.82 -22.22
CA LEU A 137 -26.13 38.08 -21.73
C LEU A 137 -25.11 38.60 -22.73
N VAL A 138 -25.26 39.86 -23.15
CA VAL A 138 -24.35 40.52 -24.08
C VAL A 138 -23.65 41.64 -23.33
N ASN A 139 -22.32 41.67 -23.39
CA ASN A 139 -21.53 42.78 -22.85
C ASN A 139 -21.49 43.91 -23.89
N ASN A 140 -22.11 45.03 -23.58
CA ASN A 140 -22.25 46.16 -24.50
C ASN A 140 -20.91 46.91 -24.75
N ILE A 141 -19.86 46.64 -23.97
CA ILE A 141 -18.53 47.27 -24.14
C ILE A 141 -17.70 46.56 -25.19
N ASN A 142 -17.71 45.22 -25.20
CA ASN A 142 -16.83 44.42 -26.07
C ASN A 142 -17.58 43.46 -27.00
N GLY A 143 -18.91 43.39 -26.93
CA GLY A 143 -19.74 42.53 -27.77
C GLY A 143 -19.76 41.05 -27.37
N HIS A 144 -18.92 40.63 -26.40
CA HIS A 144 -18.85 39.23 -25.98
C HIS A 144 -20.12 38.78 -25.27
N THR A 145 -20.49 37.53 -25.51
CA THR A 145 -21.74 36.97 -25.00
C THR A 145 -21.56 35.79 -24.07
N TYR A 146 -22.63 35.50 -23.32
CA TYR A 146 -22.79 34.34 -22.46
C TYR A 146 -24.18 33.73 -22.64
N VAL A 147 -24.25 32.43 -22.89
CA VAL A 147 -25.51 31.66 -22.91
C VAL A 147 -25.63 30.88 -21.61
N GLY A 148 -26.80 30.91 -20.97
CA GLY A 148 -27.09 30.07 -19.82
C GLY A 148 -28.53 29.61 -19.78
N SER A 149 -28.80 28.55 -19.03
CA SER A 149 -30.17 28.09 -18.74
C SER A 149 -30.53 28.16 -17.26
N SER A 150 -31.82 28.27 -16.96
CA SER A 150 -32.32 28.17 -15.59
C SER A 150 -33.73 27.63 -15.50
N VAL A 151 -33.99 26.85 -14.44
CA VAL A 151 -35.34 26.46 -14.00
C VAL A 151 -36.14 27.67 -13.49
N HIS A 152 -35.46 28.65 -12.89
CA HIS A 152 -36.09 29.86 -12.36
C HIS A 152 -35.33 31.09 -12.83
N LEU A 153 -35.72 31.62 -14.00
CA LEU A 153 -35.04 32.73 -14.66
C LEU A 153 -34.94 33.98 -13.77
N ALA A 154 -36.05 34.38 -13.13
CA ALA A 154 -36.04 35.53 -12.21
C ALA A 154 -35.03 35.36 -11.06
N ALA A 155 -34.95 34.18 -10.45
CA ALA A 155 -33.99 33.90 -9.38
C ALA A 155 -32.54 33.96 -9.88
N ARG A 156 -32.28 33.43 -11.10
CA ARG A 156 -30.95 33.51 -11.72
C ARG A 156 -30.54 34.94 -12.01
N MET A 157 -31.43 35.77 -12.56
CA MET A 157 -31.13 37.18 -12.84
C MET A 157 -30.89 37.97 -11.55
N LYS A 158 -31.68 37.70 -10.50
CA LYS A 158 -31.46 38.27 -9.17
C LYS A 158 -30.06 37.96 -8.63
N ASN A 159 -29.56 36.75 -8.85
CA ASN A 159 -28.22 36.35 -8.43
C ASN A 159 -27.13 37.11 -9.18
N TYR A 160 -27.25 37.26 -10.51
CA TYR A 160 -26.26 38.01 -11.28
C TYR A 160 -26.24 39.52 -10.96
N LEU A 161 -27.38 40.08 -10.54
CA LEU A 161 -27.50 41.46 -10.07
C LEU A 161 -27.00 41.66 -8.62
N ASN A 162 -26.67 40.58 -7.90
CA ASN A 162 -26.20 40.64 -6.52
C ASN A 162 -24.67 40.51 -6.45
N THR A 163 -23.98 41.59 -6.09
CA THR A 163 -22.51 41.63 -5.98
C THR A 163 -21.95 40.64 -4.97
N SER A 164 -22.65 40.38 -3.85
CA SER A 164 -22.22 39.40 -2.85
C SER A 164 -22.28 37.97 -3.40
N PHE A 165 -23.29 37.67 -4.22
CA PHE A 165 -23.37 36.39 -4.93
C PHE A 165 -22.18 36.23 -5.89
N LEU A 166 -21.89 37.28 -6.67
CA LEU A 166 -20.77 37.26 -7.62
C LEU A 166 -19.40 37.07 -6.93
N LYS A 167 -19.22 37.60 -5.72
CA LYS A 167 -17.96 37.49 -4.94
C LYS A 167 -17.84 36.22 -4.10
N SER A 168 -18.86 35.36 -4.08
CA SER A 168 -18.82 34.12 -3.30
C SER A 168 -17.75 33.15 -3.82
N LYS A 169 -17.13 32.39 -2.91
CA LYS A 169 -16.04 31.44 -3.22
C LYS A 169 -16.40 30.44 -4.31
N GLN A 170 -17.67 30.04 -4.39
CA GLN A 170 -18.18 29.09 -5.38
C GLN A 170 -18.33 29.71 -6.78
N ASN A 171 -18.71 30.99 -6.88
CA ASN A 171 -19.12 31.60 -8.15
C ASN A 171 -18.10 32.57 -8.75
N PHE A 172 -17.18 33.10 -7.94
CA PHE A 172 -16.20 34.11 -8.35
C PHE A 172 -15.33 33.68 -9.55
N ASN A 173 -15.13 32.38 -9.74
CA ASN A 173 -14.31 31.84 -10.82
C ASN A 173 -15.04 31.63 -12.15
N MET A 174 -16.37 31.76 -12.20
CA MET A 174 -17.10 31.63 -13.46
C MET A 174 -16.84 32.85 -14.37
N PRO A 175 -16.65 32.66 -15.70
CA PRO A 175 -16.32 33.76 -16.62
C PRO A 175 -17.36 34.88 -16.64
N ILE A 176 -18.65 34.55 -16.70
CA ILE A 176 -19.73 35.55 -16.68
C ILE A 176 -19.72 36.37 -15.38
N THR A 177 -19.45 35.73 -14.25
CA THR A 177 -19.35 36.39 -12.95
C THR A 177 -18.19 37.38 -12.91
N LYS A 178 -17.03 37.00 -13.45
CA LYS A 178 -15.86 37.89 -13.61
C LYS A 178 -16.17 39.06 -14.56
N ALA A 179 -16.85 38.79 -15.66
CA ALA A 179 -17.23 39.82 -16.63
C ALA A 179 -18.19 40.84 -16.02
N LEU A 180 -19.24 40.39 -15.33
CA LEU A 180 -20.19 41.25 -14.61
C LEU A 180 -19.51 42.09 -13.52
N LEU A 181 -18.52 41.54 -12.80
CA LEU A 181 -17.74 42.29 -11.81
C LEU A 181 -16.78 43.30 -12.45
N LYS A 182 -16.16 42.95 -13.57
CA LYS A 182 -15.16 43.78 -14.26
C LYS A 182 -15.79 44.94 -15.02
N TYR A 183 -16.86 44.68 -15.76
CA TYR A 183 -17.50 45.64 -16.66
C TYR A 183 -18.75 46.28 -16.05
N GLY A 184 -19.28 45.75 -14.94
CA GLY A 184 -20.47 46.25 -14.26
C GLY A 184 -21.76 45.76 -14.92
N GLN A 185 -22.77 45.43 -14.11
CA GLN A 185 -24.03 44.84 -14.60
C GLN A 185 -24.86 45.78 -15.49
N PHE A 186 -24.64 47.10 -15.40
CA PHE A 186 -25.33 48.09 -16.23
C PHE A 186 -24.84 48.10 -17.68
N ASN A 187 -23.65 47.55 -17.94
CA ASN A 187 -23.09 47.42 -19.30
C ASN A 187 -23.46 46.09 -19.97
N PHE A 188 -24.48 45.40 -19.45
CA PHE A 188 -24.96 44.16 -20.05
C PHE A 188 -26.41 44.31 -20.50
N SER A 189 -26.72 43.69 -21.63
CA SER A 189 -28.09 43.46 -22.10
C SER A 189 -28.49 42.00 -21.86
N LEU A 190 -29.76 41.77 -21.51
CA LEU A 190 -30.32 40.43 -21.32
C LEU A 190 -31.33 40.14 -22.44
N PHE A 191 -31.17 39.00 -23.09
CA PHE A 191 -32.13 38.47 -24.06
C PHE A 191 -32.62 37.11 -23.63
N ILE A 192 -33.92 36.88 -23.70
CA ILE A 192 -34.51 35.55 -23.52
C ILE A 192 -34.62 34.89 -24.89
N LEU A 193 -33.91 33.77 -25.05
CA LEU A 193 -33.84 33.03 -26.29
C LEU A 193 -35.05 32.11 -26.44
N GLU A 194 -35.42 31.43 -25.35
CA GLU A 194 -36.51 30.45 -25.35
C GLU A 194 -37.01 30.14 -23.94
N PHE A 195 -38.32 29.97 -23.76
CA PHE A 195 -38.89 29.36 -22.56
C PHE A 195 -38.98 27.84 -22.76
N VAL A 196 -38.38 27.08 -21.85
CA VAL A 196 -38.13 25.64 -22.05
C VAL A 196 -38.51 24.89 -20.79
N ASN A 197 -39.18 23.73 -20.95
CA ASN A 197 -39.45 22.81 -19.85
C ASN A 197 -38.15 22.30 -19.21
N ILE A 198 -38.21 21.99 -17.91
CA ILE A 198 -37.03 21.64 -17.10
C ILE A 198 -36.19 20.52 -17.74
N ASP A 199 -36.85 19.50 -18.29
CA ASP A 199 -36.20 18.31 -18.86
C ASP A 199 -35.38 18.63 -20.13
N MET A 200 -35.69 19.72 -20.82
CA MET A 200 -35.06 20.11 -22.09
C MET A 200 -34.03 21.24 -21.95
N LEU A 201 -33.89 21.84 -20.75
CA LEU A 201 -33.02 23.00 -20.55
C LEU A 201 -31.58 22.74 -20.98
N THR A 202 -30.99 21.61 -20.59
CA THR A 202 -29.60 21.26 -20.92
C THR A 202 -29.40 21.04 -22.42
N VAL A 203 -30.39 20.45 -23.09
CA VAL A 203 -30.35 20.20 -24.54
C VAL A 203 -30.41 21.53 -25.30
N ARG A 204 -31.33 22.42 -24.91
CA ARG A 204 -31.50 23.72 -25.57
C ARG A 204 -30.35 24.69 -25.25
N GLU A 205 -29.82 24.68 -24.02
CA GLU A 205 -28.60 25.42 -23.67
C GLU A 205 -27.43 25.00 -24.56
N THR A 206 -27.24 23.68 -24.74
CA THR A 206 -26.20 23.15 -25.62
C THR A 206 -26.39 23.64 -27.05
N PHE A 207 -27.62 23.56 -27.58
CA PHE A 207 -27.94 24.04 -28.92
C PHE A 207 -27.54 25.51 -29.12
N TYR A 208 -27.92 26.40 -28.19
CA TYR A 208 -27.58 27.82 -28.28
C TYR A 208 -26.08 28.09 -28.08
N ILE A 209 -25.39 27.39 -27.16
CA ILE A 209 -23.94 27.50 -27.02
C ILE A 209 -23.23 27.11 -28.32
N THR A 210 -23.65 26.02 -28.97
CA THR A 210 -23.03 25.58 -30.23
C THR A 210 -23.36 26.48 -31.42
N THR A 211 -24.48 27.19 -31.36
CA THR A 211 -24.94 28.09 -32.43
C THR A 211 -24.29 29.48 -32.31
N VAL A 212 -24.31 30.05 -31.11
CA VAL A 212 -23.78 31.40 -30.81
C VAL A 212 -22.25 31.39 -30.71
N LEU A 213 -21.68 30.30 -30.20
CA LEU A 213 -20.26 30.17 -29.81
C LEU A 213 -19.81 31.27 -28.82
N PRO A 214 -20.56 31.48 -27.71
CA PRO A 214 -20.39 32.63 -26.83
C PRO A 214 -19.03 32.63 -26.11
N TYR A 215 -18.32 33.76 -26.17
CA TYR A 215 -16.99 33.92 -25.59
C TYR A 215 -16.90 33.56 -24.10
N TYR A 216 -17.92 33.87 -23.29
CA TYR A 216 -17.89 33.62 -21.84
C TYR A 216 -18.27 32.19 -21.44
N ASN A 217 -18.64 31.30 -22.37
CA ASN A 217 -18.86 29.89 -22.07
C ASN A 217 -17.58 29.08 -22.31
N ILE A 218 -16.94 28.59 -21.24
CA ILE A 218 -15.73 27.75 -21.34
C ILE A 218 -16.04 26.41 -22.01
N LEU A 219 -17.18 25.81 -21.63
CA LEU A 219 -17.59 24.50 -22.14
C LEU A 219 -18.48 24.69 -23.37
N LYS A 220 -18.21 23.91 -24.41
CA LYS A 220 -18.97 23.92 -25.68
C LYS A 220 -20.32 23.19 -25.59
N GLN A 221 -20.63 22.61 -24.43
CA GLN A 221 -21.86 21.90 -24.14
C GLN A 221 -22.42 22.39 -22.80
N GLY A 222 -23.75 22.55 -22.71
CA GLY A 222 -24.43 22.82 -21.46
C GLY A 222 -24.29 21.59 -20.57
N TYR A 223 -23.73 21.74 -19.37
CA TYR A 223 -23.49 20.64 -18.44
C TYR A 223 -24.16 20.95 -17.10
N SER A 224 -24.90 19.98 -16.56
CA SER A 224 -25.30 19.97 -15.15
C SER A 224 -24.38 19.03 -14.39
N SER A 225 -23.78 19.49 -13.30
CA SER A 225 -23.00 18.62 -12.40
C SER A 225 -23.89 17.68 -11.58
N LEU A 226 -25.21 17.89 -11.59
CA LEU A 226 -26.16 17.09 -10.83
C LEU A 226 -26.22 15.67 -11.41
N GLY A 227 -25.81 14.69 -10.61
CA GLY A 227 -25.78 13.27 -11.02
C GLY A 227 -24.53 12.83 -11.79
N TYR A 228 -23.57 13.74 -12.02
CA TYR A 228 -22.31 13.39 -12.68
C TYR A 228 -21.50 12.40 -11.83
N LYS A 229 -21.13 11.27 -12.43
CA LYS A 229 -20.23 10.28 -11.83
C LYS A 229 -18.89 10.31 -12.58
N HIS A 230 -17.80 10.45 -11.84
CA HIS A 230 -16.46 10.35 -12.41
C HIS A 230 -16.25 8.99 -13.09
N THR A 231 -15.50 8.99 -14.20
CA THR A 231 -15.06 7.76 -14.86
C THR A 231 -14.13 6.96 -13.94
N GLU A 232 -14.05 5.64 -14.14
CA GLU A 232 -13.14 4.79 -13.34
C GLU A 232 -11.68 5.22 -13.47
N GLU A 233 -11.26 5.65 -14.66
CA GLU A 233 -9.95 6.24 -14.91
C GLU A 233 -9.70 7.47 -14.03
N THR A 234 -10.68 8.38 -13.95
CA THR A 234 -10.59 9.59 -13.12
C THR A 234 -10.57 9.25 -11.63
N LYS A 235 -11.38 8.28 -11.19
CA LYS A 235 -11.37 7.80 -9.80
C LYS A 235 -10.01 7.21 -9.42
N LYS A 236 -9.42 6.41 -10.32
CA LYS A 236 -8.09 5.83 -10.11
C LYS A 236 -7.02 6.91 -10.01
N LEU A 237 -7.02 7.88 -10.92
CA LEU A 237 -6.09 9.02 -10.88
C LEU A 237 -6.23 9.82 -9.57
N LEU A 238 -7.46 10.11 -9.15
CA LEU A 238 -7.73 10.81 -7.89
C LEU A 238 -7.27 10.00 -6.67
N SER A 239 -7.43 8.67 -6.70
CA SER A 239 -6.93 7.77 -5.67
C SER A 239 -5.40 7.81 -5.59
N GLU A 240 -4.71 7.74 -6.73
CA GLU A 240 -3.25 7.82 -6.81
C GLU A 240 -2.72 9.16 -6.28
N LEU A 241 -3.34 10.28 -6.68
CA LEU A 241 -3.00 11.61 -6.15
C LEU A 241 -3.28 11.74 -4.65
N ALA A 242 -4.26 11.02 -4.12
CA ALA A 242 -4.60 11.05 -2.70
C ALA A 242 -3.57 10.30 -1.83
N LYS A 243 -2.89 9.26 -2.36
CA LYS A 243 -1.89 8.48 -1.61
C LYS A 243 -0.73 9.32 -1.07
N ASN A 244 -0.37 10.39 -1.77
CA ASN A 244 0.73 11.29 -1.39
C ASN A 244 0.30 12.46 -0.49
N ARG A 245 -0.98 12.53 -0.08
CA ARG A 245 -1.45 13.58 0.81
C ARG A 245 -0.93 13.34 2.22
N ARG A 246 -0.09 14.26 2.71
CA ARG A 246 0.37 14.27 4.09
C ARG A 246 -0.42 15.31 4.88
N HIS A 247 -1.02 14.89 5.98
CA HIS A 247 -1.63 15.82 6.92
C HIS A 247 -0.58 16.75 7.54
N SER A 248 -0.96 18.00 7.79
CA SER A 248 -0.14 18.92 8.57
C SER A 248 0.05 18.39 9.99
N GLU A 249 1.14 18.78 10.66
CA GLU A 249 1.40 18.34 12.03
C GLU A 249 0.29 18.76 13.00
N ALA A 250 -0.30 19.94 12.80
CA ALA A 250 -1.48 20.38 13.55
C ALA A 250 -2.68 19.42 13.38
N THR A 251 -2.98 19.02 12.14
CA THR A 251 -4.08 18.08 11.86
C THR A 251 -3.79 16.68 12.42
N LYS A 252 -2.54 16.20 12.33
CA LYS A 252 -2.14 14.93 12.96
C LYS A 252 -2.34 14.98 14.47
N GLY A 253 -2.00 16.09 15.13
CA GLY A 253 -2.24 16.29 16.57
C GLY A 253 -3.71 16.21 16.96
N LEU A 254 -4.60 16.81 16.15
CA LEU A 254 -6.05 16.73 16.36
C LEU A 254 -6.58 15.28 16.20
N ILE A 255 -6.11 14.57 15.16
CA ILE A 255 -6.49 13.17 14.93
C ILE A 255 -6.00 12.28 16.08
N ALA A 256 -4.74 12.44 16.51
CA ALA A 256 -4.19 11.68 17.61
C ALA A 256 -5.00 11.89 18.89
N ARG A 257 -5.30 13.14 19.25
CA ARG A 257 -6.12 13.46 20.44
C ARG A 257 -7.53 12.84 20.36
N ALA A 258 -8.13 12.82 19.18
CA ALA A 258 -9.44 12.21 18.97
C ALA A 258 -9.43 10.68 19.07
N LEU A 259 -8.27 10.03 18.93
CA LEU A 259 -8.12 8.56 18.97
C LEU A 259 -7.47 8.04 20.26
N THR A 260 -7.28 8.90 21.27
CA THR A 260 -6.70 8.52 22.56
C THR A 260 -7.78 8.24 23.60
N GLY A 261 -7.50 7.34 24.54
CA GLY A 261 -8.41 7.01 25.65
C GLY A 261 -9.69 6.35 25.15
N GLU A 262 -10.83 6.77 25.71
CA GLU A 262 -12.16 6.18 25.46
C GLU A 262 -12.62 6.29 24.00
N ASN A 263 -12.15 7.30 23.28
CA ASN A 263 -12.48 7.48 21.87
C ASN A 263 -11.73 6.52 20.94
N ASN A 264 -10.70 5.82 21.44
CA ASN A 264 -10.05 4.78 20.66
C ASN A 264 -11.04 3.63 20.42
N SER A 265 -11.26 3.26 19.16
CA SER A 265 -12.12 2.13 18.79
C SER A 265 -11.71 0.79 19.43
N PHE A 266 -10.47 0.67 19.92
CA PHE A 266 -9.93 -0.49 20.63
C PHE A 266 -9.88 -0.30 22.16
N TYR A 267 -10.41 0.80 22.69
CA TYR A 267 -10.47 1.03 24.14
C TYR A 267 -11.30 -0.05 24.84
N ASN A 268 -10.82 -0.52 26.00
CA ASN A 268 -11.41 -1.63 26.78
C ASN A 268 -11.63 -2.94 26.00
N LYS A 269 -10.96 -3.13 24.86
CA LYS A 269 -10.96 -4.39 24.12
C LYS A 269 -9.66 -5.15 24.39
N ASN A 270 -9.77 -6.47 24.44
CA ASN A 270 -8.63 -7.37 24.57
C ASN A 270 -8.36 -8.06 23.24
N HIS A 271 -7.09 -8.26 22.92
CA HIS A 271 -6.70 -9.12 21.80
C HIS A 271 -7.14 -10.57 22.06
N SER A 272 -7.62 -11.25 21.02
CA SER A 272 -7.85 -12.69 21.05
C SER A 272 -6.53 -13.44 21.27
N ILE A 273 -6.60 -14.68 21.72
CA ILE A 273 -5.43 -15.55 21.89
C ILE A 273 -4.67 -15.67 20.56
N GLU A 274 -5.39 -15.80 19.44
CA GLU A 274 -4.80 -15.85 18.09
C GLU A 274 -4.13 -14.54 17.66
N SER A 275 -4.70 -13.38 17.99
CA SER A 275 -4.03 -12.10 17.74
C SER A 275 -2.78 -11.93 18.62
N LYS A 276 -2.85 -12.34 19.90
CA LYS A 276 -1.67 -12.35 20.78
C LYS A 276 -0.58 -13.27 20.22
N ARG A 277 -0.94 -14.43 19.66
CA ARG A 277 -0.02 -15.35 18.98
C ARG A 277 0.70 -14.69 17.82
N ARG A 278 -0.04 -14.09 16.87
CA ARG A 278 0.57 -13.39 15.73
C ARG A 278 1.46 -12.22 16.13
N ILE A 279 1.08 -11.50 17.20
CA ILE A 279 1.91 -10.44 17.79
C ILE A 279 3.21 -11.04 18.35
N VAL A 280 3.14 -12.17 19.06
CA VAL A 280 4.33 -12.86 19.57
C VAL A 280 5.20 -13.34 18.41
N GLU A 281 4.65 -14.00 17.40
CA GLU A 281 5.40 -14.45 16.22
C GLU A 281 6.08 -13.29 15.49
N ALA A 282 5.38 -12.17 15.27
CA ALA A 282 5.93 -10.99 14.61
C ALA A 282 6.98 -10.24 15.45
N ASN A 283 6.84 -10.24 16.78
CA ASN A 283 7.79 -9.58 17.68
C ASN A 283 8.97 -10.50 18.06
N SER A 284 8.88 -11.80 17.80
CA SER A 284 9.94 -12.72 18.14
C SER A 284 11.03 -12.68 17.07
N ALA A 285 12.05 -11.85 17.33
CA ALA A 285 13.20 -11.70 16.43
C ALA A 285 14.05 -12.98 16.28
N TYR A 286 13.90 -13.96 17.18
CA TYR A 286 14.77 -15.14 17.26
C TYR A 286 13.96 -16.40 17.59
N PRO A 287 13.48 -17.15 16.59
CA PRO A 287 12.87 -18.46 16.81
C PRO A 287 13.90 -19.42 17.42
N VAL A 288 13.41 -20.36 18.22
CA VAL A 288 14.23 -21.40 18.86
C VAL A 288 13.92 -22.73 18.22
N TYR A 289 14.93 -23.31 17.59
CA TYR A 289 14.90 -24.63 17.00
C TYR A 289 15.28 -25.65 18.07
N ILE A 290 14.40 -26.61 18.32
CA ILE A 290 14.60 -27.67 19.30
C ILE A 290 14.92 -28.97 18.54
N TYR A 291 16.05 -29.59 18.86
CA TYR A 291 16.45 -30.87 18.29
C TYR A 291 16.54 -31.95 19.36
N ASN A 292 16.43 -33.21 18.96
CA ASN A 292 16.83 -34.33 19.82
C ASN A 292 18.35 -34.46 19.91
N SER A 293 18.82 -35.45 20.68
CA SER A 293 20.24 -35.73 20.88
C SER A 293 20.99 -36.10 19.60
N PHE A 294 20.26 -36.51 18.55
CA PHE A 294 20.80 -36.86 17.23
C PHE A 294 20.69 -35.72 16.22
N LYS A 295 20.41 -34.49 16.68
CA LYS A 295 20.24 -33.29 15.84
C LYS A 295 19.14 -33.40 14.79
N GLN A 296 18.08 -34.19 15.06
CA GLN A 296 16.86 -34.18 14.26
C GLN A 296 15.92 -33.08 14.77
N LEU A 297 15.46 -32.21 13.87
CA LEU A 297 14.59 -31.09 14.21
C LEU A 297 13.23 -31.59 14.72
N LEU A 298 12.92 -31.29 15.98
CA LEU A 298 11.65 -31.68 16.60
C LEU A 298 10.58 -30.63 16.39
N VAL A 299 10.83 -29.39 16.83
CA VAL A 299 9.83 -28.32 16.84
C VAL A 299 10.51 -26.96 16.84
N ILE A 300 9.82 -25.95 16.34
CA ILE A 300 10.28 -24.56 16.32
C ILE A 300 9.36 -23.73 17.23
N PHE A 301 9.93 -23.15 18.28
CA PHE A 301 9.24 -22.21 19.15
C PHE A 301 9.48 -20.77 18.70
N PRO A 302 8.54 -19.85 18.96
CA PRO A 302 8.68 -18.46 18.53
C PRO A 302 9.79 -17.75 19.29
N SER A 303 10.01 -18.04 20.58
CA SER A 303 11.07 -17.39 21.35
C SER A 303 11.57 -18.24 22.52
N VAL A 304 12.78 -17.92 23.01
CA VAL A 304 13.36 -18.50 24.23
C VAL A 304 12.43 -18.30 25.43
N LEU A 305 11.81 -17.12 25.55
CA LEU A 305 10.91 -16.82 26.66
C LEU A 305 9.67 -17.71 26.66
N THR A 306 9.15 -18.02 25.46
CA THR A 306 7.98 -18.89 25.30
C THR A 306 8.30 -20.30 25.80
N ILE A 307 9.35 -20.93 25.28
CA ILE A 307 9.73 -22.28 25.70
C ILE A 307 10.14 -22.32 27.18
N ALA A 308 10.87 -21.31 27.68
CA ALA A 308 11.29 -21.21 29.07
C ALA A 308 10.12 -21.29 30.07
N LYS A 309 9.00 -20.64 29.75
CA LYS A 309 7.78 -20.67 30.57
C LYS A 309 7.14 -22.06 30.57
N GLU A 310 7.02 -22.69 29.41
CA GLU A 310 6.41 -24.03 29.28
C GLU A 310 7.21 -25.09 30.06
N ILE A 311 8.55 -25.05 30.00
CA ILE A 311 9.41 -26.05 30.67
C ILE A 311 9.88 -25.62 32.07
N ASN A 312 9.30 -24.54 32.61
CA ASN A 312 9.61 -23.98 33.92
C ASN A 312 11.12 -23.81 34.20
N THR A 313 11.79 -23.08 33.30
CA THR A 313 13.24 -22.82 33.34
C THR A 313 13.52 -21.33 33.16
N ASN A 314 14.65 -20.85 33.68
CA ASN A 314 15.07 -19.47 33.48
C ASN A 314 15.49 -19.21 32.02
N HIS A 315 15.07 -18.06 31.49
CA HIS A 315 15.45 -17.61 30.15
C HIS A 315 16.98 -17.62 29.94
N SER A 316 17.75 -17.12 30.91
CA SER A 316 19.21 -17.08 30.86
C SER A 316 19.85 -18.46 30.76
N THR A 317 19.25 -19.48 31.38
CA THR A 317 19.74 -20.86 31.29
C THR A 317 19.65 -21.36 29.86
N ILE A 318 18.49 -21.24 29.21
CA ILE A 318 18.32 -21.68 27.81
C ILE A 318 19.28 -20.91 26.88
N VAL A 319 19.46 -19.60 27.10
CA VAL A 319 20.44 -18.81 26.35
C VAL A 319 21.87 -19.34 26.53
N SER A 320 22.26 -19.81 27.72
CA SER A 320 23.58 -20.42 27.94
C SER A 320 23.75 -21.69 27.10
N TYR A 321 22.76 -22.60 27.13
CA TYR A 321 22.79 -23.83 26.32
C TYR A 321 22.81 -23.53 24.82
N ILE A 322 22.09 -22.50 24.35
CA ILE A 322 22.16 -22.06 22.95
C ILE A 322 23.57 -21.56 22.60
N LYS A 323 24.23 -20.81 23.48
CA LYS A 323 25.58 -20.30 23.23
C LYS A 323 26.63 -21.39 23.26
N GLU A 324 26.51 -22.29 24.23
CA GLU A 324 27.44 -23.41 24.44
C GLU A 324 27.22 -24.55 23.45
N GLN A 325 26.06 -24.61 22.78
CA GLN A 325 25.67 -25.68 21.87
C GLN A 325 25.71 -27.08 22.54
N THR A 326 25.28 -27.16 23.80
CA THR A 326 25.29 -28.38 24.62
C THR A 326 23.89 -28.96 24.85
N LEU A 327 23.82 -30.22 25.26
CA LEU A 327 22.55 -30.90 25.55
C LEU A 327 21.89 -30.35 26.82
N PHE A 328 20.73 -29.72 26.62
CA PHE A 328 19.82 -29.37 27.70
C PHE A 328 19.13 -30.61 28.24
N ARG A 329 19.15 -30.78 29.58
CA ARG A 329 18.55 -31.93 30.30
C ARG A 329 18.95 -33.30 29.73
N GLY A 330 20.11 -33.36 29.07
CA GLY A 330 20.69 -34.57 28.53
C GLY A 330 20.02 -35.16 27.29
N GLU A 331 19.10 -34.46 26.62
CA GLU A 331 18.41 -35.00 25.42
C GLU A 331 18.17 -33.98 24.31
N TRP A 332 18.20 -32.67 24.59
CA TRP A 332 17.76 -31.67 23.61
C TRP A 332 18.80 -30.61 23.33
N TYR A 333 18.94 -30.23 22.07
CA TYR A 333 19.68 -29.04 21.68
C TYR A 333 18.71 -27.88 21.41
N PHE A 334 19.11 -26.69 21.84
CA PHE A 334 18.45 -25.43 21.50
C PHE A 334 19.37 -24.60 20.61
N THR A 335 18.86 -24.10 19.49
CA THR A 335 19.59 -23.18 18.62
C THR A 335 18.70 -22.04 18.14
N ASN A 336 19.31 -20.90 17.80
CA ASN A 336 18.60 -19.78 17.14
C ASN A 336 18.77 -19.79 15.62
N ILE A 337 19.63 -20.67 15.11
CA ILE A 337 19.93 -20.85 13.69
C ILE A 337 19.77 -22.35 13.40
N PRO A 338 19.08 -22.75 12.33
CA PRO A 338 18.92 -24.15 12.02
C PRO A 338 20.27 -24.79 11.63
N TYR A 339 20.47 -26.06 11.98
CA TYR A 339 21.65 -26.80 11.52
C TYR A 339 21.60 -27.03 10.00
N ASN A 340 20.41 -27.27 9.46
CA ASN A 340 20.14 -27.36 8.03
C ASN A 340 18.82 -26.62 7.71
N ILE A 341 18.85 -25.78 6.68
CA ILE A 341 17.72 -24.93 6.27
C ILE A 341 16.59 -25.75 5.64
N GLU A 342 16.92 -26.91 5.07
CA GLU A 342 15.95 -27.78 4.40
C GLU A 342 15.19 -28.71 5.37
N ASP A 343 15.62 -28.78 6.63
CA ASP A 343 15.01 -29.65 7.62
C ASP A 343 13.59 -29.19 7.95
N SER A 344 12.65 -30.13 7.87
CA SER A 344 11.28 -29.92 8.32
C SER A 344 11.11 -30.41 9.76
N PRO A 345 10.46 -29.64 10.65
CA PRO A 345 10.23 -30.08 12.01
C PRO A 345 9.31 -31.30 12.03
N LYS A 346 9.61 -32.28 12.91
CA LYS A 346 8.70 -33.42 13.10
C LYS A 346 7.33 -32.98 13.62
N ILE A 347 7.32 -31.97 14.49
CA ILE A 347 6.12 -31.40 15.07
C ILE A 347 5.87 -30.04 14.42
N ASN A 348 4.84 -29.99 13.57
CA ASN A 348 4.54 -28.82 12.74
C ASN A 348 3.96 -27.63 13.53
N ASN A 349 3.51 -27.84 14.77
CA ASN A 349 2.87 -26.80 15.56
C ASN A 349 3.31 -26.87 17.03
N TRP A 350 4.04 -25.85 17.48
CA TRP A 350 4.48 -25.72 18.87
C TRP A 350 3.31 -25.43 19.84
N TYR A 351 2.19 -24.89 19.36
CA TYR A 351 1.06 -24.50 20.21
C TYR A 351 -0.07 -25.54 20.22
N ASN A 352 -0.45 -25.97 21.42
CA ASN A 352 -1.65 -26.81 21.66
C ASN A 352 -1.70 -28.12 20.84
N ASN A 353 -0.54 -28.67 20.50
CA ASN A 353 -0.38 -29.95 19.81
C ASN A 353 -0.07 -31.05 20.84
N SER A 354 -0.67 -32.24 20.69
CA SER A 354 -0.47 -33.37 21.60
C SER A 354 0.99 -33.84 21.66
N GLU A 355 1.69 -33.88 20.54
CA GLU A 355 3.11 -34.26 20.45
C GLU A 355 4.01 -33.23 21.12
N THR A 356 3.70 -31.94 20.98
CA THR A 356 4.44 -30.89 21.70
C THR A 356 4.24 -31.01 23.21
N ARG A 357 3.02 -31.33 23.69
CA ARG A 357 2.80 -31.55 25.13
C ARG A 357 3.61 -32.71 25.66
N VAL A 358 3.65 -33.84 24.95
CA VAL A 358 4.51 -34.98 25.30
C VAL A 358 5.98 -34.56 25.40
N LEU A 359 6.47 -33.81 24.42
CA LEU A 359 7.84 -33.27 24.46
C LEU A 359 8.09 -32.38 25.69
N ILE A 360 7.16 -31.50 26.04
CA ILE A 360 7.28 -30.62 27.21
C ILE A 360 7.25 -31.42 28.51
N ASP A 361 6.37 -32.41 28.62
CA ASP A 361 6.29 -33.30 29.79
C ASP A 361 7.59 -34.11 29.95
N ASP A 362 8.14 -34.63 28.86
CA ASP A 362 9.44 -35.31 28.86
C ASP A 362 10.57 -34.37 29.35
N MET A 363 10.58 -33.13 28.85
CA MET A 363 11.52 -32.12 29.34
C MET A 363 11.35 -31.93 30.85
N LEU A 364 10.13 -31.70 31.33
CA LEU A 364 9.82 -31.48 32.75
C LEU A 364 10.25 -32.66 33.63
N ASN A 365 10.04 -33.89 33.19
CA ASN A 365 10.48 -35.10 33.88
C ASN A 365 12.02 -35.18 34.02
N ASN A 366 12.76 -34.63 33.04
CA ASN A 366 14.22 -34.59 33.06
C ASN A 366 14.80 -33.33 33.75
N LYS A 367 14.01 -32.58 34.53
CA LYS A 367 14.45 -31.31 35.15
C LYS A 367 15.63 -31.45 36.11
N HIS A 368 15.80 -32.61 36.75
CA HIS A 368 16.91 -32.88 37.66
C HIS A 368 18.25 -33.09 36.93
N ILE A 369 18.21 -33.46 35.65
CA ILE A 369 19.38 -33.71 34.82
C ILE A 369 20.01 -32.37 34.42
N LYS A 370 21.16 -32.04 35.01
CA LYS A 370 21.95 -30.87 34.59
C LYS A 370 22.86 -31.18 33.41
N ARG A 371 23.52 -32.34 33.44
CA ARG A 371 24.46 -32.76 32.39
C ARG A 371 24.57 -34.29 32.44
N ALA A 372 23.91 -34.96 31.50
CA ALA A 372 23.95 -36.41 31.38
C ALA A 372 25.32 -36.90 30.90
N VAL A 373 25.66 -38.14 31.24
CA VAL A 373 26.86 -38.83 30.75
C VAL A 373 26.42 -40.06 29.96
N PHE A 374 26.85 -40.13 28.71
CA PHE A 374 26.69 -41.28 27.84
C PHE A 374 27.93 -42.16 27.91
N VAL A 375 27.72 -43.46 28.00
CA VAL A 375 28.79 -44.45 28.14
C VAL A 375 28.68 -45.45 27.00
N TYR A 376 29.83 -45.69 26.36
CA TYR A 376 29.99 -46.60 25.23
C TYR A 376 31.07 -47.62 25.51
N ASP A 377 31.07 -48.73 24.78
CA ASP A 377 32.21 -49.65 24.75
C ASP A 377 33.35 -49.11 23.88
N GLU A 378 34.47 -49.85 23.80
CA GLU A 378 35.62 -49.49 22.96
C GLU A 378 35.29 -49.45 21.45
N ASN A 379 34.22 -50.14 21.04
CA ASN A 379 33.75 -50.19 19.66
C ASN A 379 32.70 -49.10 19.37
N MET A 380 32.49 -48.15 20.29
CA MET A 380 31.49 -47.07 20.19
C MET A 380 30.03 -47.54 20.18
N ASN A 381 29.74 -48.74 20.69
CA ASN A 381 28.37 -49.19 20.91
C ASN A 381 27.81 -48.53 22.18
N PHE A 382 26.62 -47.95 22.08
CA PHE A 382 25.96 -47.31 23.21
C PHE A 382 25.61 -48.34 24.29
N LEU A 383 26.12 -48.13 25.51
CA LEU A 383 25.84 -49.01 26.65
C LEU A 383 24.76 -48.45 27.54
N SER A 384 24.93 -47.21 28.02
CA SER A 384 24.03 -46.62 29.01
C SER A 384 24.12 -45.10 29.05
N LYS A 385 23.00 -44.47 29.44
CA LYS A 385 22.93 -43.05 29.79
C LYS A 385 22.75 -42.93 31.31
N TYR A 386 23.51 -42.03 31.92
CA TYR A 386 23.37 -41.67 33.33
C TYR A 386 22.98 -40.19 33.45
N ASP A 387 22.14 -39.87 34.44
CA ASP A 387 21.65 -38.51 34.69
C ASP A 387 22.77 -37.53 35.09
N GLY A 388 23.90 -38.06 35.56
CA GLY A 388 25.13 -37.31 35.72
C GLY A 388 26.33 -38.18 36.10
N VAL A 389 27.48 -37.51 36.26
CA VAL A 389 28.76 -38.15 36.60
C VAL A 389 28.70 -38.92 37.92
N THR A 390 27.93 -38.43 38.89
CA THR A 390 27.76 -39.11 40.20
C THR A 390 27.06 -40.45 40.07
N ASP A 391 26.07 -40.55 39.18
CA ASP A 391 25.32 -41.79 38.96
C ASP A 391 26.16 -42.79 38.17
N ALA A 392 26.87 -42.32 37.15
CA ALA A 392 27.87 -43.12 36.43
C ALA A 392 28.97 -43.64 37.38
N LYS A 393 29.44 -42.81 38.33
CA LYS A 393 30.39 -43.23 39.37
C LYS A 393 29.86 -44.39 40.20
N LYS A 394 28.60 -44.30 40.67
CA LYS A 394 27.99 -45.35 41.50
C LYS A 394 27.83 -46.65 40.73
N ALA A 395 27.42 -46.57 39.46
CA ALA A 395 27.18 -47.74 38.62
C ALA A 395 28.48 -48.44 38.19
N LEU A 396 29.50 -47.68 37.78
CA LEU A 396 30.73 -48.22 37.19
C LEU A 396 31.87 -48.36 38.19
N ASN A 397 31.70 -47.87 39.42
CA ASN A 397 32.74 -47.81 40.46
C ASN A 397 34.04 -47.11 39.97
N ILE A 398 33.88 -46.04 39.16
CA ILE A 398 34.98 -45.21 38.65
C ILE A 398 34.92 -43.83 39.32
N SER A 399 36.09 -43.25 39.62
CA SER A 399 36.15 -41.92 40.24
C SER A 399 35.41 -40.85 39.42
N HIS A 400 34.67 -39.98 40.10
CA HIS A 400 33.96 -38.85 39.49
C HIS A 400 34.89 -37.95 38.66
N SER A 401 36.09 -37.65 39.16
CA SER A 401 37.06 -36.80 38.45
C SER A 401 37.54 -37.44 37.15
N ILE A 402 37.68 -38.77 37.14
CA ILE A 402 38.08 -39.53 35.96
C ILE A 402 36.96 -39.49 34.93
N ILE A 403 35.74 -39.88 35.29
CA ILE A 403 34.59 -39.87 34.36
C ILE A 403 34.42 -38.49 33.75
N LYS A 404 34.45 -37.42 34.58
CA LYS A 404 34.34 -36.04 34.09
C LYS A 404 35.45 -35.71 33.08
N LYS A 405 36.71 -35.97 33.43
CA LYS A 405 37.88 -35.67 32.57
C LYS A 405 37.75 -36.37 31.22
N TYR A 406 37.45 -37.67 31.22
CA TYR A 406 37.36 -38.46 29.99
C TYR A 406 36.12 -38.12 29.17
N ALA A 407 35.01 -37.72 29.81
CA ALA A 407 33.81 -37.24 29.12
C ALA A 407 34.01 -35.90 28.39
N GLU A 408 34.91 -35.03 28.87
CA GLU A 408 35.24 -33.76 28.20
C GLU A 408 36.04 -33.96 26.90
N ILE A 409 36.84 -35.02 26.84
CA ILE A 409 37.72 -35.33 25.69
C ILE A 409 37.19 -36.49 24.82
N ASN A 410 36.00 -37.02 25.12
CA ASN A 410 35.46 -38.24 24.52
C ASN A 410 36.46 -39.41 24.54
N GLY A 411 37.20 -39.55 25.65
CA GLY A 411 38.32 -40.47 25.77
C GLY A 411 37.93 -41.82 26.38
N THR A 412 38.79 -42.81 26.17
CA THR A 412 38.65 -44.17 26.69
C THR A 412 39.27 -44.33 28.08
N TYR A 413 38.56 -44.95 29.02
CA TYR A 413 39.10 -45.38 30.31
C TYR A 413 38.48 -46.71 30.75
N LYS A 414 39.32 -47.71 31.05
CA LYS A 414 38.90 -49.08 31.41
C LYS A 414 37.83 -49.63 30.46
N ASN A 415 38.09 -49.54 29.16
CA ASN A 415 37.23 -50.07 28.10
C ASN A 415 35.88 -49.35 27.94
N TYR A 416 35.70 -48.20 28.59
CA TYR A 416 34.54 -47.34 28.42
C TYR A 416 34.93 -46.02 27.76
N ILE A 417 34.11 -45.56 26.82
CA ILE A 417 34.18 -44.20 26.30
C ILE A 417 33.08 -43.41 27.00
N PHE A 418 33.46 -42.28 27.59
CA PHE A 418 32.52 -41.37 28.23
C PHE A 418 32.31 -40.16 27.33
N SER A 419 31.07 -39.68 27.25
CA SER A 419 30.76 -38.44 26.54
C SER A 419 29.65 -37.66 27.22
N PHE A 420 29.70 -36.33 27.12
CA PHE A 420 28.58 -35.46 27.48
C PHE A 420 27.61 -35.23 26.32
N GLU A 421 27.97 -35.70 25.13
CA GLU A 421 27.14 -35.67 23.93
C GLU A 421 26.78 -37.10 23.54
N ARG A 422 25.73 -37.23 22.74
CA ARG A 422 25.38 -38.52 22.18
C ARG A 422 26.20 -38.74 20.92
N LEU A 423 27.18 -39.64 21.02
CA LEU A 423 27.97 -40.14 19.91
C LEU A 423 27.16 -41.21 19.20
N ASN A 424 26.92 -41.00 17.90
CA ASN A 424 26.12 -41.83 16.98
C ASN A 424 24.64 -41.95 17.31
#